data_AF-A0A1V9EPJ9-F1
#
_entry.id   AF-A0A1V9EPJ9-F1
#
_cell.length_a   1.000
_cell.length_b   1.000
_cell.length_c   1.000
_cell.angle_alpha   90.00
_cell.angle_beta   90.00
_cell.angle_gamma   90.00
#
_symmetry.space_group_name_H-M   'P 1'
#
loop_
_entity.id
_entity.type
_entity.pdbx_description
1 polymer ?
#
loop_
_entity_poly.entity_id
_entity_poly.type
_entity_poly.pdbx_seq_one_letter_code
_entity_poly.pdbx_strand_id
1 'polypeptide(L)'
;MNKNIFIQRLHVMPEHSRLLISLIFVAVVFVFTRNSLRIQVQTVLLWNCFVLINLCMYWPTIITAQSTEMKTIVRQQDLKGFLVFFFILFSSIVSLFGVIFLLQLLPSDRSWSYYSGIGLSIFSVTFSWVLIHTLFTIRYASQYYIERRSLEADVDNTKKDVNNARKDVENARKDILGFPDNYNPDYLDFAYFSFSIGMTFQTPDIPIASKNIRRLVLIHALLSFGYNTAIVALSINIISGLVKMPIPFGHK
;
A
#
# COMPACT_ATOMS: atom_id res chain seq x y z
N MET A 1 14.61 -21.08 17.51
CA MET A 1 14.06 -19.72 17.60
C MET A 1 12.55 -19.82 17.45
N ASN A 2 11.80 -19.55 18.51
CA ASN A 2 10.36 -19.83 18.60
C ASN A 2 9.59 -18.82 17.72
N LYS A 3 9.37 -19.14 16.44
CA LYS A 3 8.56 -18.28 15.55
C LYS A 3 7.13 -18.25 16.11
N ASN A 4 6.67 -17.06 16.51
CA ASN A 4 5.32 -16.87 17.03
C ASN A 4 4.30 -17.44 16.02
N ILE A 5 3.56 -18.47 16.43
CA ILE A 5 2.55 -19.17 15.60
C ILE A 5 1.53 -18.17 15.02
N PHE A 6 1.26 -17.08 15.75
CA PHE A 6 0.42 -15.98 15.31
C PHE A 6 0.98 -15.26 14.06
N ILE A 7 2.28 -15.00 14.02
CA ILE A 7 2.96 -14.34 12.90
C ILE A 7 2.96 -15.24 11.66
N GLN A 8 3.20 -16.55 11.85
CA GLN A 8 3.10 -17.52 10.76
C GLN A 8 1.68 -17.61 10.19
N ARG A 9 0.64 -17.58 11.03
CA ARG A 9 -0.75 -17.57 10.56
C ARG A 9 -1.08 -16.30 9.78
N LEU A 10 -0.59 -15.14 10.22
CA LEU A 10 -0.74 -13.87 9.50
C LEU A 10 -0.11 -13.92 8.09
N HIS A 11 1.07 -14.52 7.95
CA HIS A 11 1.80 -14.61 6.69
C HIS A 11 1.03 -15.36 5.59
N VAL A 12 0.22 -16.34 5.96
CA VAL A 12 -0.50 -17.22 5.01
C VAL A 12 -1.95 -16.77 4.80
N MET A 13 -2.39 -15.66 5.41
CA MET A 13 -3.77 -15.20 5.27
C MET A 13 -4.09 -14.76 3.83
N PRO A 14 -5.12 -15.35 3.19
CA PRO A 14 -5.58 -14.89 1.89
C PRO A 14 -5.99 -13.41 1.91
N GLU A 15 -5.83 -12.72 0.78
CA GLU A 15 -6.18 -11.29 0.64
C GLU A 15 -7.67 -11.03 0.95
N HIS A 16 -8.57 -11.96 0.56
CA HIS A 16 -10.00 -11.84 0.82
C HIS A 16 -10.36 -11.97 2.30
N SER A 17 -9.64 -12.80 3.08
CA SER A 17 -9.89 -12.94 4.52
C SER A 17 -9.53 -11.66 5.27
N ARG A 18 -8.44 -11.00 4.88
CA ARG A 18 -8.05 -9.70 5.42
C ARG A 18 -9.10 -8.63 5.12
N LEU A 19 -9.60 -8.60 3.88
CA LEU A 19 -10.69 -7.71 3.49
C LEU A 19 -11.95 -7.95 4.35
N LEU A 20 -12.38 -9.20 4.52
CA LEU A 20 -13.55 -9.53 5.35
C LEU A 20 -13.39 -9.09 6.80
N ILE A 21 -12.23 -9.34 7.41
CA ILE A 21 -11.94 -8.91 8.79
C ILE A 21 -12.03 -7.39 8.92
N SER A 22 -11.42 -6.65 7.98
CA SER A 22 -11.49 -5.19 7.98
C SER A 22 -12.91 -4.66 7.77
N LEU A 23 -13.71 -5.30 6.91
CA LEU A 23 -15.12 -4.92 6.68
C LEU A 23 -15.99 -5.18 7.91
N ILE A 24 -15.82 -6.31 8.59
CA ILE A 24 -16.56 -6.63 9.83
C ILE A 24 -16.26 -5.59 10.90
N PHE A 25 -14.99 -5.26 11.12
CA PHE A 25 -14.62 -4.25 12.10
C PHE A 25 -15.20 -2.87 11.75
N VAL A 26 -15.14 -2.47 10.49
CA VAL A 26 -15.74 -1.21 10.02
C VAL A 26 -17.24 -1.20 10.21
N ALA A 27 -17.94 -2.31 9.97
CA ALA A 27 -19.37 -2.43 10.22
C ALA A 27 -19.70 -2.23 11.71
N VAL A 28 -18.88 -2.78 12.62
CA VAL A 28 -19.01 -2.54 14.06
C VAL A 28 -18.84 -1.06 14.39
N VAL A 29 -17.77 -0.42 13.90
CA VAL A 29 -17.54 1.02 14.11
C VAL A 29 -18.69 1.86 13.55
N PHE A 30 -19.24 1.50 12.39
CA PHE A 30 -20.38 2.18 11.79
C PHE A 30 -21.61 2.15 12.70
N VAL A 31 -21.97 0.98 13.24
CA VAL A 31 -23.12 0.83 14.14
C VAL A 31 -23.00 1.72 15.37
N PHE A 32 -21.81 1.81 15.99
CA PHE A 32 -21.60 2.64 17.17
C PHE A 32 -21.56 4.15 16.87
N THR A 33 -21.24 4.55 15.64
CA THR A 33 -21.01 5.97 15.29
C THR A 33 -22.15 6.61 14.48
N ARG A 34 -23.08 5.82 13.94
CA ARG A 34 -24.10 6.26 12.95
C ARG A 34 -24.99 7.42 13.40
N ASN A 35 -25.34 7.48 14.68
CA ASN A 35 -26.25 8.52 15.19
C ASN A 35 -25.52 9.70 15.83
N SER A 36 -24.19 9.62 15.96
CA SER A 36 -23.40 10.59 16.72
C SER A 36 -22.60 11.53 15.83
N LEU A 37 -22.30 11.13 14.59
CA LEU A 37 -21.43 11.86 13.68
C LEU A 37 -22.17 12.27 12.41
N ARG A 38 -21.77 13.40 11.82
CA ARG A 38 -22.19 13.77 10.47
C ARG A 38 -21.70 12.72 9.47
N ILE A 39 -22.48 12.48 8.42
CA ILE A 39 -22.18 11.43 7.43
C ILE A 39 -20.79 11.57 6.80
N GLN A 40 -20.30 12.79 6.57
CA GLN A 40 -18.99 13.06 6.00
C GLN A 40 -17.86 12.62 6.94
N VAL A 41 -17.94 13.04 8.21
CA VAL A 41 -16.98 12.66 9.26
C VAL A 41 -17.00 11.15 9.45
N GLN A 42 -18.20 10.56 9.52
CA GLN A 42 -18.36 9.13 9.67
C GLN A 42 -17.71 8.36 8.51
N THR A 43 -17.95 8.78 7.26
CA THR A 43 -17.41 8.10 6.08
C THR A 43 -15.88 8.10 6.08
N VAL A 44 -15.25 9.24 6.36
CA VAL A 44 -13.78 9.35 6.42
C VAL A 44 -13.21 8.58 7.62
N LEU A 45 -13.91 8.58 8.76
CA LEU A 45 -13.52 7.80 9.93
C LEU A 45 -13.51 6.30 9.65
N LEU A 46 -14.58 5.79 9.04
CA LEU A 46 -14.70 4.37 8.68
C LEU A 46 -13.62 3.95 7.68
N TRP A 47 -13.33 4.82 6.71
CA TRP A 47 -12.22 4.62 5.79
C TRP A 47 -10.87 4.55 6.52
N ASN A 48 -10.61 5.46 7.46
CA ASN A 48 -9.38 5.41 8.26
C ASN A 48 -9.25 4.13 9.07
N CYS A 49 -10.34 3.66 9.70
CA CYS A 49 -10.35 2.38 10.40
C CYS A 49 -10.08 1.20 9.44
N PHE A 50 -10.73 1.19 8.27
CA PHE A 50 -10.52 0.17 7.24
C PHE A 50 -9.05 0.07 6.83
N VAL A 51 -8.45 1.22 6.50
CA VAL A 51 -7.06 1.30 6.06
C VAL A 51 -6.11 0.88 7.18
N LEU A 52 -6.31 1.37 8.40
CA LEU A 52 -5.44 1.08 9.53
C LEU A 52 -5.39 -0.42 9.82
N ILE A 53 -6.52 -1.11 9.77
CA ILE A 53 -6.58 -2.56 9.97
C ILE A 53 -5.79 -3.29 8.88
N ASN A 54 -5.97 -2.89 7.62
CA ASN A 54 -5.21 -3.47 6.52
C ASN A 54 -3.70 -3.27 6.72
N LEU A 55 -3.27 -2.06 7.07
CA LEU A 55 -1.86 -1.78 7.38
C LEU A 55 -1.34 -2.64 8.54
N CYS A 56 -2.10 -2.74 9.64
CA CYS A 56 -1.76 -3.59 10.77
C CYS A 56 -1.69 -5.08 10.42
N MET A 57 -2.36 -5.55 9.37
CA MET A 57 -2.24 -6.92 8.87
C MET A 57 -1.04 -7.11 7.92
N TYR A 58 -0.75 -6.13 7.06
CA TYR A 58 0.34 -6.23 6.08
C TYR A 58 1.72 -6.02 6.69
N TRP A 59 1.90 -5.01 7.55
CA TRP A 59 3.23 -4.60 8.02
C TRP A 59 3.95 -5.62 8.91
N PRO A 60 3.29 -6.33 9.83
CA PRO A 60 3.95 -7.44 10.54
C PRO A 60 4.48 -8.49 9.58
N THR A 61 3.76 -8.77 8.49
CA THR A 61 4.22 -9.69 7.44
C THR A 61 5.45 -9.14 6.72
N ILE A 62 5.40 -7.87 6.30
CA ILE A 62 6.49 -7.21 5.58
C ILE A 62 7.79 -7.18 6.40
N ILE A 63 7.71 -6.90 7.70
CA ILE A 63 8.89 -6.78 8.57
C ILE A 63 9.49 -8.14 8.95
N THR A 64 8.68 -9.20 9.02
CA THR A 64 9.12 -10.48 9.62
C THR A 64 9.30 -11.62 8.62
N ALA A 65 8.69 -11.56 7.44
CA ALA A 65 8.75 -12.63 6.47
C ALA A 65 10.12 -12.66 5.79
N GLN A 66 10.84 -13.77 5.96
CA GLN A 66 12.11 -14.02 5.28
C GLN A 66 11.87 -14.61 3.88
N SER A 67 12.80 -14.36 2.95
CA SER A 67 12.72 -14.72 1.52
C SER A 67 12.44 -16.20 1.23
N THR A 68 12.73 -17.10 2.16
CA THR A 68 12.44 -18.55 2.06
C THR A 68 10.95 -18.87 2.14
N GLU A 69 10.15 -18.07 2.88
CA GLU A 69 8.71 -18.28 3.05
C GLU A 69 7.91 -17.74 1.84
N MET A 70 8.42 -16.72 1.15
CA MET A 70 7.80 -16.15 -0.06
C MET A 70 7.70 -17.15 -1.22
N LYS A 71 8.67 -18.06 -1.35
CA LYS A 71 8.64 -19.14 -2.38
C LYS A 71 7.43 -20.07 -2.22
N THR A 72 6.93 -20.24 -1.00
CA THR A 72 5.80 -21.14 -0.69
C THR A 72 4.46 -20.41 -0.75
N ILE A 73 4.41 -19.12 -0.38
CA ILE A 73 3.19 -18.29 -0.35
C ILE A 73 2.69 -17.92 -1.76
N VAL A 74 3.61 -17.81 -2.73
CA VAL A 74 3.29 -17.44 -4.14
C VAL A 74 2.52 -18.53 -4.90
N ARG A 75 2.31 -19.70 -4.29
CA ARG A 75 1.66 -20.86 -4.92
C ARG A 75 0.17 -20.66 -5.24
N GLN A 76 -0.48 -19.60 -4.76
CA GLN A 76 -1.93 -19.39 -4.89
C GLN A 76 -2.33 -17.91 -5.05
N GLN A 77 -1.64 -17.13 -5.88
CA GLN A 77 -2.19 -15.81 -6.27
C GLN A 77 -3.29 -15.98 -7.32
N ASP A 78 -4.48 -16.31 -6.85
CA ASP A 78 -5.71 -16.37 -7.62
C ASP A 78 -6.13 -15.00 -8.17
N LEU A 79 -6.96 -15.02 -9.23
CA LEU A 79 -7.73 -13.87 -9.75
C LEU A 79 -8.36 -13.01 -8.65
N LYS A 80 -8.80 -13.64 -7.55
CA LYS A 80 -9.41 -12.98 -6.39
C LYS A 80 -8.50 -11.96 -5.73
N GLY A 81 -7.19 -12.23 -5.67
CA GLY A 81 -6.24 -11.26 -5.12
C GLY A 81 -6.18 -10.01 -6.00
N PHE A 82 -6.06 -10.17 -7.33
CA PHE A 82 -6.09 -9.05 -8.28
C PHE A 82 -7.33 -8.18 -8.13
N LEU A 83 -8.50 -8.78 -7.96
CA LEU A 83 -9.75 -8.04 -7.73
C LEU A 83 -9.69 -7.21 -6.45
N VAL A 84 -9.25 -7.81 -5.33
CA VAL A 84 -9.13 -7.09 -4.05
C VAL A 84 -8.13 -5.94 -4.16
N PHE A 85 -6.99 -6.15 -4.82
CA PHE A 85 -6.01 -5.10 -5.05
C PHE A 85 -6.59 -3.90 -5.82
N PHE A 86 -7.22 -4.13 -6.97
CA PHE A 86 -7.80 -3.04 -7.75
C PHE A 86 -8.97 -2.36 -7.03
N PHE A 87 -9.77 -3.14 -6.30
CA PHE A 87 -10.86 -2.59 -5.49
C PHE A 87 -10.35 -1.65 -4.40
N ILE A 88 -9.32 -2.05 -3.65
CA ILE A 88 -8.75 -1.20 -2.60
C ILE A 88 -8.09 0.03 -3.22
N LEU A 89 -7.35 -0.15 -4.32
CA LEU A 89 -6.71 0.96 -5.05
C LEU A 89 -7.72 2.00 -5.52
N PHE A 90 -8.82 1.54 -6.13
CA PHE A 90 -9.92 2.40 -6.56
C PHE A 90 -10.57 3.10 -5.36
N SER A 91 -10.82 2.36 -4.28
CA SER A 91 -11.40 2.92 -3.04
C SER A 91 -10.51 4.00 -2.42
N SER A 92 -9.18 3.84 -2.47
CA SER A 92 -8.21 4.85 -2.02
C SER A 92 -8.22 6.13 -2.86
N ILE A 93 -8.56 6.04 -4.15
CA ILE A 93 -8.76 7.23 -4.98
C ILE A 93 -10.11 7.88 -4.64
N VAL A 94 -11.16 7.09 -4.49
CA VAL A 94 -12.50 7.58 -4.10
C VAL A 94 -12.46 8.29 -2.73
N SER A 95 -11.64 7.82 -1.78
CA SER A 95 -11.51 8.45 -0.47
C SER A 95 -10.98 9.88 -0.53
N LEU A 96 -10.18 10.25 -1.55
CA LEU A 96 -9.74 11.64 -1.73
C LEU A 96 -10.94 12.58 -1.96
N PHE A 97 -11.95 12.14 -2.71
CA PHE A 97 -13.17 12.91 -2.88
C PHE A 97 -13.94 13.04 -1.56
N GLY A 98 -14.00 11.96 -0.77
CA GLY A 98 -14.57 11.99 0.58
C GLY A 98 -13.90 13.03 1.48
N VAL A 99 -12.57 13.14 1.40
CA VAL A 99 -11.79 14.17 2.10
C VAL A 99 -12.13 15.58 1.59
N ILE A 100 -12.21 15.79 0.27
CA ILE A 100 -12.61 17.08 -0.31
C ILE A 100 -13.98 17.51 0.21
N PHE A 101 -14.97 16.60 0.16
CA PHE A 101 -16.31 16.88 0.66
C PHE A 101 -16.33 17.19 2.16
N LEU A 102 -15.57 16.44 2.97
CA LEU A 102 -15.44 16.73 4.39
C LEU A 102 -14.90 18.14 4.62
N LEU A 103 -13.83 18.53 3.93
CA LEU A 103 -13.20 19.85 4.08
C LEU A 103 -14.13 21.00 3.67
N GLN A 104 -14.94 20.82 2.63
CA GLN A 104 -15.89 21.84 2.17
C GLN A 104 -17.07 22.07 3.14
N LEU A 105 -17.39 21.07 3.94
CA LEU A 105 -18.51 21.09 4.89
C LEU A 105 -18.05 21.33 6.33
N LEU A 106 -16.77 21.67 6.53
CA LEU A 106 -16.25 21.99 7.85
C LEU A 106 -16.93 23.26 8.40
N PRO A 107 -17.28 23.26 9.70
CA PRO A 107 -17.78 24.46 10.35
C PRO A 107 -16.77 25.61 10.27
N SER A 108 -17.22 26.85 10.06
CA SER A 108 -16.31 28.02 10.01
C SER A 108 -15.95 28.56 11.39
N ASP A 109 -16.57 28.06 12.44
CA ASP A 109 -16.17 28.28 13.82
C ASP A 109 -14.97 27.39 14.15
N ARG A 110 -13.96 27.94 14.85
CA ARG A 110 -12.77 27.20 15.34
C ARG A 110 -13.11 26.21 16.47
N SER A 111 -14.26 25.56 16.40
CA SER A 111 -14.67 24.52 17.34
C SER A 111 -13.81 23.27 17.18
N TRP A 112 -13.90 22.38 18.16
CA TRP A 112 -13.24 21.08 18.13
C TRP A 112 -13.55 20.28 16.84
N SER A 113 -14.76 20.44 16.30
CA SER A 113 -15.21 19.78 15.07
C SER A 113 -14.40 20.22 13.84
N TYR A 114 -13.97 21.48 13.80
CA TYR A 114 -13.14 22.01 12.70
C TYR A 114 -11.75 21.33 12.71
N TYR A 115 -11.04 21.40 13.85
CA TYR A 115 -9.69 20.84 13.94
C TYR A 115 -9.66 19.32 13.82
N SER A 116 -10.63 18.62 14.42
CA SER A 116 -10.73 17.16 14.28
C SER A 116 -11.02 16.74 12.84
N GLY A 117 -11.83 17.49 12.09
CA GLY A 117 -12.09 17.22 10.68
C GLY A 117 -10.86 17.42 9.78
N ILE A 118 -10.04 18.45 10.05
CA ILE A 118 -8.74 18.62 9.38
C ILE A 118 -7.81 17.46 9.71
N GLY A 119 -7.67 17.11 11.00
CA GLY A 119 -6.82 16.00 11.42
C GLY A 119 -7.23 14.68 10.75
N LEU A 120 -8.53 14.38 10.73
CA LEU A 120 -9.09 13.18 10.10
C LEU A 120 -8.79 13.12 8.60
N SER A 121 -8.83 14.28 7.93
CA SER A 121 -8.49 14.42 6.51
C SER A 121 -7.01 14.13 6.25
N ILE A 122 -6.11 14.70 7.07
CA ILE A 122 -4.66 14.48 6.97
C ILE A 122 -4.33 12.99 7.18
N PHE A 123 -4.93 12.36 8.20
CA PHE A 123 -4.76 10.93 8.44
C PHE A 123 -5.29 10.11 7.26
N SER A 124 -6.43 10.48 6.69
CA SER A 124 -7.01 9.76 5.55
C SER A 124 -6.12 9.78 4.31
N VAL A 125 -5.58 10.96 3.98
CA VAL A 125 -4.68 11.11 2.85
C VAL A 125 -3.38 10.32 3.08
N THR A 126 -2.79 10.45 4.28
CA THR A 126 -1.54 9.76 4.64
C THR A 126 -1.71 8.25 4.65
N PHE A 127 -2.73 7.73 5.32
CA PHE A 127 -2.96 6.30 5.44
C PHE A 127 -3.26 5.65 4.09
N SER A 128 -4.01 6.31 3.23
CA SER A 128 -4.30 5.82 1.89
C SER A 128 -3.03 5.80 1.02
N TRP A 129 -2.18 6.82 1.13
CA TRP A 129 -0.86 6.83 0.46
C TRP A 129 -0.01 5.63 0.90
N VAL A 130 0.14 5.42 2.22
CA VAL A 130 0.88 4.27 2.76
C VAL A 130 0.28 2.94 2.30
N LEU A 131 -1.06 2.82 2.27
CA LEU A 131 -1.75 1.61 1.84
C LEU A 131 -1.49 1.28 0.37
N ILE A 132 -1.57 2.28 -0.53
CA ILE A 132 -1.30 2.08 -1.96
C ILE A 132 0.11 1.50 -2.14
N HIS A 133 1.13 2.10 -1.53
CA HIS A 133 2.50 1.62 -1.67
C HIS A 133 2.73 0.28 -0.97
N THR A 134 2.05 0.01 0.15
CA THR A 134 2.04 -1.30 0.80
C THR A 134 1.46 -2.37 -0.12
N LEU A 135 0.37 -2.09 -0.83
CA LEU A 135 -0.21 -3.02 -1.78
C LEU A 135 0.73 -3.29 -2.96
N PHE A 136 1.38 -2.25 -3.49
CA PHE A 136 2.39 -2.43 -4.55
C PHE A 136 3.61 -3.23 -4.07
N THR A 137 4.04 -3.11 -2.80
CA THR A 137 5.08 -3.96 -2.21
C THR A 137 4.75 -5.44 -2.36
N ILE A 138 3.53 -5.83 -1.96
CA ILE A 138 3.08 -7.22 -2.05
C ILE A 138 2.99 -7.67 -3.52
N ARG A 139 2.59 -6.76 -4.43
CA ARG A 139 2.51 -7.05 -5.86
C ARG A 139 3.85 -7.25 -6.52
N TYR A 140 4.83 -6.41 -6.22
CA TYR A 140 6.18 -6.57 -6.74
C TYR A 140 6.81 -7.86 -6.25
N ALA A 141 6.68 -8.15 -4.95
CA ALA A 141 7.14 -9.41 -4.37
C ALA A 141 6.56 -10.62 -5.11
N SER A 142 5.24 -10.66 -5.27
CA SER A 142 4.59 -11.77 -5.96
C SER A 142 5.04 -11.90 -7.42
N GLN A 143 4.97 -10.81 -8.19
CA GLN A 143 5.32 -10.83 -9.60
C GLN A 143 6.77 -11.28 -9.80
N TYR A 144 7.69 -10.81 -8.96
CA TYR A 144 9.09 -11.21 -8.98
C TYR A 144 9.26 -12.72 -8.74
N TYR A 145 8.62 -13.27 -7.72
CA TYR A 145 8.75 -14.69 -7.39
C TYR A 145 8.00 -15.61 -8.36
N ILE A 146 6.93 -15.15 -9.00
CA ILE A 146 6.25 -15.87 -10.10
C ILE A 146 7.20 -15.98 -11.30
N GLU A 147 7.75 -14.86 -11.74
CA GLU A 147 8.63 -14.80 -12.92
C GLU A 147 9.96 -15.54 -12.69
N ARG A 148 10.50 -15.44 -11.48
CA ARG A 148 11.67 -16.22 -11.06
C ARG A 148 11.42 -17.72 -11.17
N ARG A 149 10.25 -18.19 -10.76
CA ARG A 149 9.90 -19.62 -10.82
C ARG A 149 9.78 -20.12 -12.26
N SER A 150 9.20 -19.34 -13.17
CA SER A 150 9.15 -19.72 -14.59
C SER A 150 10.55 -19.85 -15.18
N LEU A 151 11.44 -18.90 -14.89
CA LEU A 151 12.83 -18.93 -15.38
C LEU A 151 13.61 -20.12 -14.81
N GLU A 152 13.45 -20.43 -13.52
CA GLU A 152 14.07 -21.59 -12.89
C GLU A 152 13.60 -22.92 -13.52
N ALA A 153 12.30 -23.03 -13.87
CA ALA A 153 11.76 -24.22 -14.53
C ALA A 153 12.25 -24.36 -15.99
N ASP A 154 12.36 -23.26 -16.73
CA ASP A 154 12.85 -23.26 -18.11
C ASP A 154 14.31 -23.70 -18.20
N VAL A 155 15.16 -23.25 -17.27
CA VAL A 155 16.57 -23.65 -17.24
C VAL A 155 16.73 -25.13 -16.90
N ASP A 156 15.97 -25.65 -15.93
CA ASP A 156 16.01 -27.07 -15.52
C ASP A 156 15.63 -28.00 -16.69
N ASN A 157 14.63 -27.59 -17.51
CA ASN A 157 14.25 -28.32 -18.71
C ASN A 157 15.29 -28.28 -19.84
N THR A 158 16.19 -27.29 -19.85
CA THR A 158 17.08 -26.99 -20.99
C THR A 158 18.50 -27.55 -20.84
N LYS A 159 19.00 -27.83 -19.61
CA LYS A 159 20.43 -28.13 -19.39
C LYS A 159 20.68 -29.47 -18.69
N LYS A 160 21.53 -30.31 -19.31
CA LYS A 160 22.08 -31.56 -18.73
C LYS A 160 23.27 -31.35 -17.79
N ASP A 161 23.87 -30.15 -17.75
CA ASP A 161 25.06 -29.84 -16.95
C ASP A 161 24.72 -28.84 -15.83
N VAL A 162 24.77 -29.33 -14.59
CA VAL A 162 24.25 -28.68 -13.38
C VAL A 162 25.02 -27.40 -13.02
N ASN A 163 26.32 -27.34 -13.34
CA ASN A 163 27.17 -26.21 -12.96
C ASN A 163 26.96 -24.97 -13.83
N ASN A 164 26.73 -25.17 -15.14
CA ASN A 164 26.38 -24.07 -16.04
C ASN A 164 24.97 -23.54 -15.71
N ALA A 165 24.01 -24.45 -15.51
CA ALA A 165 22.64 -24.12 -15.16
C ALA A 165 22.52 -23.17 -13.95
N ARG A 166 23.35 -23.33 -12.92
CA ARG A 166 23.32 -22.46 -11.73
C ARG A 166 23.67 -21.00 -12.04
N LYS A 167 24.69 -20.76 -12.87
CA LYS A 167 25.09 -19.40 -13.28
C LYS A 167 24.04 -18.76 -14.17
N ASP A 168 23.42 -19.54 -15.06
CA ASP A 168 22.38 -19.02 -15.96
C ASP A 168 21.12 -18.61 -15.19
N VAL A 169 20.71 -19.42 -14.20
CA VAL A 169 19.61 -19.06 -13.30
C VAL A 169 19.94 -17.78 -12.50
N GLU A 170 21.18 -17.64 -12.04
CA GLU A 170 21.60 -16.46 -11.28
C GLU A 170 21.59 -15.18 -12.12
N ASN A 171 22.05 -15.25 -13.38
CA ASN A 171 21.95 -14.15 -14.33
C ASN A 171 20.49 -13.85 -14.70
N ALA A 172 19.68 -14.88 -14.98
CA ALA A 172 18.26 -14.70 -15.31
C ALA A 172 17.46 -14.05 -14.16
N ARG A 173 17.85 -14.27 -12.89
CA ARG A 173 17.23 -13.59 -11.74
C ARG A 173 17.50 -12.08 -11.73
N LYS A 174 18.71 -11.66 -12.14
CA LYS A 174 19.06 -10.23 -12.29
C LYS A 174 18.23 -9.55 -13.38
N ASP A 175 17.74 -10.33 -14.35
CA ASP A 175 16.91 -9.85 -15.45
C ASP A 175 15.44 -9.55 -15.05
N ILE A 176 15.04 -9.76 -13.79
CA ILE A 176 13.70 -9.38 -13.31
C ILE A 176 13.75 -7.99 -12.64
N LEU A 177 14.37 -7.94 -11.46
CA LEU A 177 14.69 -6.74 -10.66
C LEU A 177 16.07 -6.94 -10.06
N GLY A 178 17.01 -6.06 -10.39
CA GLY A 178 18.41 -6.21 -9.99
C GLY A 178 18.73 -5.62 -8.62
N PHE A 179 18.22 -6.20 -7.54
CA PHE A 179 18.58 -5.75 -6.19
C PHE A 179 20.10 -5.87 -5.93
N PRO A 180 20.78 -4.80 -5.44
CA PRO A 180 22.21 -4.85 -5.13
C PRO A 180 22.50 -5.92 -4.07
N ASP A 181 23.51 -6.76 -4.32
CA ASP A 181 24.03 -7.78 -3.39
C ASP A 181 23.01 -8.78 -2.80
N ASN A 182 21.76 -8.83 -3.31
CA ASN A 182 20.72 -9.71 -2.80
C ASN A 182 20.05 -10.58 -3.88
N TYR A 183 20.32 -11.88 -3.84
CA TYR A 183 19.75 -12.89 -4.75
C TYR A 183 18.39 -13.44 -4.28
N ASN A 184 17.93 -13.07 -3.10
CA ASN A 184 16.64 -13.49 -2.52
C ASN A 184 16.01 -12.30 -1.77
N PRO A 185 15.48 -11.30 -2.51
CA PRO A 185 14.90 -10.10 -1.90
C PRO A 185 13.73 -10.43 -0.97
N ASP A 186 13.68 -9.78 0.19
CA ASP A 186 12.56 -9.90 1.12
C ASP A 186 11.50 -8.80 0.88
N TYR A 187 10.44 -8.78 1.68
CA TYR A 187 9.40 -7.76 1.52
C TYR A 187 9.88 -6.33 1.80
N LEU A 188 10.95 -6.12 2.57
CA LEU A 188 11.49 -4.80 2.84
C LEU A 188 12.24 -4.26 1.61
N ASP A 189 12.91 -5.12 0.86
CA ASP A 189 13.51 -4.75 -0.44
C ASP A 189 12.42 -4.26 -1.42
N PHE A 190 11.30 -4.99 -1.51
CA PHE A 190 10.16 -4.56 -2.33
C PHE A 190 9.45 -3.32 -1.76
N ALA A 191 9.45 -3.15 -0.44
CA ALA A 191 8.90 -1.95 0.19
C ALA A 191 9.74 -0.73 -0.15
N TYR A 192 11.07 -0.84 -0.05
CA TYR A 192 12.00 0.20 -0.47
C TYR A 192 11.76 0.60 -1.93
N PHE A 193 11.67 -0.38 -2.84
CA PHE A 193 11.36 -0.12 -4.26
C PHE A 193 9.99 0.56 -4.44
N SER A 194 8.94 0.01 -3.81
CA SER A 194 7.57 0.51 -3.92
C SER A 194 7.40 1.93 -3.40
N PHE A 195 7.90 2.20 -2.19
CA PHE A 195 7.79 3.52 -1.56
C PHE A 195 8.66 4.55 -2.28
N SER A 196 9.80 4.18 -2.85
CA SER A 196 10.60 5.11 -3.65
C SER A 196 9.85 5.59 -4.89
N ILE A 197 9.21 4.67 -5.63
CA ILE A 197 8.30 5.03 -6.73
C ILE A 197 7.12 5.88 -6.21
N GLY A 198 6.60 5.57 -5.02
CA GLY A 198 5.54 6.34 -4.35
C GLY A 198 5.89 7.79 -4.02
N MET A 199 7.12 7.99 -3.56
CA MET A 199 7.73 9.31 -3.34
C MET A 199 8.10 10.01 -4.64
N THR A 200 7.83 9.40 -5.80
CA THR A 200 8.21 9.89 -7.13
C THR A 200 9.72 10.09 -7.29
N PHE A 201 10.51 9.30 -6.56
CA PHE A 201 11.96 9.20 -6.73
C PHE A 201 12.31 7.94 -7.52
N GLN A 202 13.30 8.04 -8.40
CA GLN A 202 13.89 6.86 -9.02
C GLN A 202 15.00 6.32 -8.12
N THR A 203 14.98 5.02 -7.84
CA THR A 203 16.10 4.27 -7.25
C THR A 203 17.07 3.88 -8.37
N PRO A 204 18.23 4.55 -8.54
CA PRO A 204 19.18 4.19 -9.59
C PRO A 204 19.80 2.79 -9.38
N ASP A 205 19.68 2.26 -8.17
CA ASP A 205 20.24 1.02 -7.66
C ASP A 205 19.44 -0.24 -8.04
N ILE A 206 18.21 -0.13 -8.53
CA ILE A 206 17.37 -1.30 -8.89
C ILE A 206 16.96 -1.22 -10.38
N PRO A 207 17.72 -1.84 -11.31
CA PRO A 207 17.33 -1.91 -12.71
C PRO A 207 16.11 -2.81 -12.92
N ILE A 208 15.20 -2.37 -13.80
CA ILE A 208 13.94 -3.07 -14.11
C ILE A 208 14.03 -3.74 -15.49
N ALA A 209 14.42 -5.01 -15.51
CA ALA A 209 14.66 -5.75 -16.74
C ALA A 209 13.43 -6.56 -17.23
N SER A 210 12.51 -6.94 -16.34
CA SER A 210 11.24 -7.59 -16.73
C SER A 210 10.24 -6.63 -17.40
N LYS A 211 9.68 -7.05 -18.55
CA LYS A 211 8.61 -6.32 -19.25
C LYS A 211 7.33 -6.22 -18.43
N ASN A 212 7.01 -7.26 -17.65
CA ASN A 212 5.81 -7.29 -16.82
C ASN A 212 5.95 -6.34 -15.63
N ILE A 213 7.11 -6.36 -14.96
CA ILE A 213 7.41 -5.42 -13.87
C ILE A 213 7.40 -3.97 -14.41
N ARG A 214 8.01 -3.69 -15.58
CA ARG A 214 7.98 -2.34 -16.17
C ARG A 214 6.57 -1.79 -16.38
N ARG A 215 5.63 -2.62 -16.85
CA ARG A 215 4.22 -2.21 -17.01
C ARG A 215 3.56 -1.90 -15.67
N LEU A 216 3.83 -2.71 -14.64
CA LEU A 216 3.32 -2.48 -13.29
C LEU A 216 3.90 -1.19 -12.69
N VAL A 217 5.20 -0.94 -12.89
CA VAL A 217 5.88 0.29 -12.45
C VAL A 217 5.30 1.51 -13.14
N LEU A 218 4.97 1.44 -14.44
CA LEU A 218 4.32 2.54 -15.14
C LEU A 218 2.97 2.91 -14.50
N ILE A 219 2.13 1.91 -14.22
CA ILE A 219 0.83 2.14 -13.56
C ILE A 219 1.04 2.73 -12.18
N HIS A 220 1.96 2.18 -11.39
CA HIS A 220 2.28 2.67 -10.06
C HIS A 220 2.77 4.13 -10.10
N ALA A 221 3.71 4.45 -10.98
CA ALA A 221 4.27 5.80 -11.11
C ALA A 221 3.21 6.83 -11.51
N LEU A 222 2.32 6.51 -12.46
CA LEU A 222 1.22 7.38 -12.86
C LEU A 222 0.24 7.63 -11.70
N LEU A 223 -0.08 6.58 -10.94
CA LEU A 223 -0.94 6.69 -9.75
C LEU A 223 -0.27 7.51 -8.65
N SER A 224 1.01 7.27 -8.36
CA SER A 224 1.79 8.04 -7.38
C SER A 224 1.84 9.52 -7.75
N PHE A 225 2.09 9.84 -9.02
CA PHE A 225 2.10 11.20 -9.51
C PHE A 225 0.74 11.89 -9.32
N GLY A 226 -0.36 11.22 -9.72
CA GLY A 226 -1.71 11.75 -9.54
C GLY A 226 -2.07 11.94 -8.06
N TYR A 227 -1.74 10.97 -7.21
CA TYR A 227 -1.99 11.04 -5.78
C TYR A 227 -1.20 12.18 -5.12
N ASN A 228 0.09 12.31 -5.41
CA ASN A 228 0.93 13.40 -4.90
C ASN A 228 0.42 14.78 -5.34
N THR A 229 -0.06 14.89 -6.59
CA THR A 229 -0.71 16.12 -7.08
C THR A 229 -1.95 16.46 -6.25
N ALA A 230 -2.79 15.47 -5.92
CA ALA A 230 -3.96 15.66 -5.08
C ALA A 230 -3.59 16.05 -3.64
N ILE A 231 -2.53 15.48 -3.07
CA ILE A 231 -2.00 15.87 -1.75
C ILE A 231 -1.66 17.36 -1.74
N VAL A 232 -0.94 17.85 -2.75
CA VAL A 232 -0.56 19.26 -2.86
C VAL A 232 -1.79 20.16 -2.96
N ALA A 233 -2.76 19.81 -3.81
CA ALA A 233 -4.00 20.58 -3.95
C ALA A 233 -4.81 20.64 -2.65
N LEU A 234 -4.95 19.51 -1.95
CA LEU A 234 -5.62 19.44 -0.64
C LEU A 234 -4.89 20.26 0.42
N SER A 235 -3.55 20.23 0.40
CA SER A 235 -2.72 20.97 1.35
C SER A 235 -2.92 22.48 1.19
N ILE A 236 -2.98 22.98 -0.05
CA ILE A 236 -3.29 24.39 -0.35
C ILE A 236 -4.68 24.77 0.19
N ASN A 237 -5.68 23.92 0.00
CA ASN A 237 -7.03 24.16 0.51
C ASN A 237 -7.06 24.25 2.05
N ILE A 238 -6.37 23.33 2.72
CA ILE A 238 -6.28 23.32 4.19
C ILE A 238 -5.56 24.59 4.69
N ILE A 239 -4.40 24.94 4.11
CA ILE A 239 -3.64 26.13 4.50
C ILE A 239 -4.46 27.40 4.24
N SER A 240 -5.14 27.50 3.09
CA SER A 240 -5.99 28.65 2.77
C SER A 240 -7.13 28.82 3.78
N GLY A 241 -7.78 27.72 4.18
CA GLY A 241 -8.83 27.74 5.21
C GLY A 241 -8.31 28.19 6.58
N LEU A 242 -7.11 27.76 6.97
CA LEU A 242 -6.47 28.16 8.22
C LEU A 242 -6.07 29.64 8.23
N VAL A 243 -5.55 30.16 7.10
CA VAL A 243 -5.06 31.55 6.99
C VAL A 243 -6.20 32.57 6.84
N LYS A 244 -7.28 32.24 6.12
CA LYS A 244 -8.40 33.17 5.86
C LYS A 244 -9.26 33.52 7.10
N MET A 245 -9.05 32.89 8.26
CA MET A 245 -9.78 33.23 9.48
C MET A 245 -9.02 34.27 10.33
N PRO A 246 -9.59 35.48 10.57
CA PRO A 246 -8.92 36.51 11.34
C PRO A 246 -8.48 35.99 12.71
N ILE A 247 -7.27 36.36 13.14
CA ILE A 247 -6.86 36.24 14.54
C ILE A 247 -7.80 37.12 15.34
N PRO A 248 -8.49 36.62 16.38
CA PRO A 248 -9.25 37.48 17.27
C PRO A 248 -8.21 38.31 18.04
N PHE A 249 -7.90 39.51 17.54
CA PHE A 249 -7.22 40.51 18.34
C PHE A 249 -8.19 40.88 19.46
N GLY A 250 -7.84 40.49 20.68
CA GLY A 250 -8.61 40.78 21.88
C GLY A 250 -8.86 42.28 21.96
N HIS A 251 -10.14 42.65 22.00
CA HIS A 251 -10.52 43.93 22.56
C HIS A 251 -10.52 43.79 24.09
N LYS A 252 -9.78 44.73 24.69
CA LYS A 252 -9.56 44.97 26.12
C LYS A 252 -10.86 44.98 26.93
#